data_AF-A0A9P1DB35-F1
#
_entry.id   AF-A0A9P1DB35-F1
#
_cell.length_a   1.000
_cell.length_b   1.000
_cell.length_c   1.000
_cell.angle_alpha   90.00
_cell.angle_beta   90.00
_cell.angle_gamma   90.00
#
_symmetry.space_group_name_H-M   'P 1'
#
loop_
_entity.id
_entity.type
_entity.pdbx_description
1 polymer ?
#
loop_
_entity_poly.entity_id
_entity_poly.type
_entity_poly.pdbx_seq_one_letter_code
_entity_poly.pdbx_strand_id
1 'polypeptide(L)'
;MVNAYNAHRKGHDILQAGVKAELLPPNSLALEVATDSKLKESQFKLNRKMVAGSNGLLAPIRGDERFLTLANSHFVQWARAMDNGCKGPDENILIVSSDMKPLLKEGWSWRIISGEAEKLWPQLPAFAAMAMNSHNTNQITSNELECMMQLADLYQAGMKMDEAILAVEHSSPSCKNYLQDVAYFCKMYCGGQNFPLLQCLDHFCKSSGHSLLIGEEMMNHLAFYNFKIPGQSMALTRVALAACMLSSRKHQDNISKLVYKSDFDKVKGKDTTKKFDEILHTLWAEAQDQKHEKSLAFNAFGTACVRMVLHLLQKEKAAKQDTFESFQEIVQKFQDDLSGGGVPAPPAAPPVLATSSAGSSKGVQDLVNCSSKEIALVQNSHIKVGERYIHPDHEDKIFVLSSLEDTGATFQYTPLFGNAVDLTESLDALNKWRPTKKENQSLLDQQLCIQRLPHKYELVLKDMERIEVNALLVDAYKQNLPKDDAMIGFTQHPSNVVLLTKAKKKKITLFPLGQCSAVADKDLQQVLNKGKQVLVYYNGKAYAIQPFKTWTSFQKADSGCLCPYFFVRACEDEEDSKLATTWVDHQGLKIPVLQNQGPLEAHTLLYKADHDPACARPNEAKQPPKKKAKKAQD
;
A
#
# COMPACT_ATOMS: atom_id res chain seq x y z
N MET A 1 6.37 -13.85 14.56
CA MET A 1 7.48 -13.30 15.39
C MET A 1 7.58 -11.79 15.16
N VAL A 2 8.01 -11.02 16.16
CA VAL A 2 8.04 -9.54 16.11
C VAL A 2 9.18 -9.05 15.22
N ASN A 3 8.92 -8.04 14.39
CA ASN A 3 9.97 -7.31 13.67
C ASN A 3 10.41 -6.09 14.51
N ALA A 4 11.71 -5.96 14.76
CA ALA A 4 12.26 -4.93 15.63
C ALA A 4 11.95 -3.51 15.13
N TYR A 5 12.13 -3.24 13.83
CA TYR A 5 11.83 -1.94 13.23
C TYR A 5 10.33 -1.61 13.31
N ASN A 6 9.46 -2.61 13.11
CA ASN A 6 8.01 -2.43 13.26
C ASN A 6 7.62 -2.13 14.72
N ALA A 7 8.32 -2.72 15.69
CA ALA A 7 8.11 -2.43 17.11
C ALA A 7 8.43 -0.97 17.42
N HIS A 8 9.58 -0.47 16.96
CA HIS A 8 9.99 0.93 17.11
C HIS A 8 9.05 1.90 16.42
N ARG A 9 8.68 1.64 15.16
CA ARG A 9 7.71 2.46 14.41
C ARG A 9 6.39 2.57 15.18
N LYS A 10 5.83 1.43 15.61
CA LYS A 10 4.57 1.39 16.37
C LYS A 10 4.67 2.18 17.68
N GLY A 11 5.79 2.08 18.37
CA GLY A 11 6.07 2.85 19.57
C GLY A 11 6.06 4.35 19.34
N HIS A 12 6.76 4.81 18.30
CA HIS A 12 6.77 6.22 17.92
C HIS A 12 5.38 6.73 17.51
N ASP A 13 4.62 5.95 16.73
CA ASP A 13 3.26 6.31 16.34
C ASP A 13 2.34 6.50 17.56
N ILE A 14 2.47 5.62 18.56
CA ILE A 14 1.70 5.70 19.81
C ILE A 14 2.13 6.91 20.65
N LEU A 15 3.42 7.23 20.73
CA LEU A 15 3.87 8.46 21.39
C LEU A 15 3.33 9.71 20.71
N GLN A 16 3.38 9.75 19.38
CA GLN A 16 2.90 10.89 18.61
C GLN A 16 1.39 11.07 18.73
N ALA A 17 0.63 9.98 18.78
CA ALA A 17 -0.82 9.99 18.97
C ALA A 17 -1.25 10.25 20.43
N GLY A 18 -0.30 10.19 21.38
CA GLY A 18 -0.55 10.20 22.81
C GLY A 18 -0.86 8.79 23.35
N VAL A 19 -0.18 8.43 24.45
CA VAL A 19 -0.32 7.11 25.09
C VAL A 19 -1.69 7.00 25.77
N LYS A 20 -2.55 6.11 25.27
CA LYS A 20 -3.88 5.83 25.85
C LYS A 20 -3.89 4.47 26.55
N ALA A 21 -3.53 4.46 27.83
CA ALA A 21 -3.39 3.23 28.62
C ALA A 21 -4.69 2.38 28.66
N GLU A 22 -5.85 3.02 28.61
CA GLU A 22 -7.18 2.40 28.59
C GLU A 22 -7.42 1.45 27.39
N LEU A 23 -6.69 1.62 26.28
CA LEU A 23 -6.81 0.78 25.09
C LEU A 23 -5.96 -0.50 25.16
N LEU A 24 -5.07 -0.62 26.14
CA LEU A 24 -4.13 -1.75 26.25
C LEU A 24 -4.79 -3.02 26.82
N PRO A 25 -5.57 -2.98 27.94
CA PRO A 25 -6.16 -4.17 28.52
C PRO A 25 -7.02 -5.03 27.57
N PRO A 26 -7.94 -4.48 26.75
CA PRO A 26 -8.76 -5.31 25.86
C PRO A 26 -7.96 -6.02 24.77
N ASN A 27 -6.74 -5.54 24.46
CA ASN A 27 -5.90 -6.04 23.37
C ASN A 27 -4.65 -6.81 23.86
N SER A 28 -4.55 -7.09 25.17
CA SER A 28 -3.36 -7.69 25.78
C SER A 28 -3.62 -9.13 26.22
N LEU A 29 -2.98 -10.06 25.50
CA LEU A 29 -3.07 -11.51 25.73
C LEU A 29 -1.66 -12.09 25.85
N ALA A 30 -1.44 -12.93 26.87
CA ALA A 30 -0.20 -13.66 27.06
C ALA A 30 -0.47 -15.11 27.49
N LEU A 31 0.55 -15.95 27.34
CA LEU A 31 0.57 -17.35 27.75
C LEU A 31 1.57 -17.51 28.92
N GLU A 32 1.21 -18.27 29.94
CA GLU A 32 2.16 -18.63 30.99
C GLU A 32 3.24 -19.56 30.44
N VAL A 33 4.51 -19.24 30.73
CA VAL A 33 5.66 -20.04 30.31
C VAL A 33 5.53 -21.45 30.87
N ALA A 34 5.87 -22.46 30.06
CA ALA A 34 5.74 -23.84 30.47
C ALA A 34 6.61 -24.16 31.70
N THR A 35 6.07 -24.96 32.61
CA THR A 35 6.83 -25.51 33.75
C THR A 35 7.77 -26.65 33.35
N ASP A 36 7.48 -27.31 32.23
CA ASP A 36 8.34 -28.33 31.65
C ASP A 36 9.62 -27.71 31.06
N SER A 37 10.78 -28.19 31.49
CA SER A 37 12.08 -27.62 31.12
C SER A 37 12.37 -27.68 29.62
N LYS A 38 11.89 -28.69 28.89
CA LYS A 38 12.14 -28.82 27.45
C LYS A 38 11.27 -27.83 26.66
N LEU A 39 9.98 -27.75 26.99
CA LEU A 39 9.07 -26.81 26.35
C LEU A 39 9.48 -25.36 26.68
N LYS A 40 9.84 -25.08 27.94
CA LYS A 40 10.37 -23.78 28.37
C LYS A 40 11.59 -23.36 27.54
N GLU A 41 12.58 -24.22 27.40
CA GLU A 41 13.78 -23.90 26.61
C GLU A 41 13.43 -23.66 25.13
N SER A 42 12.49 -24.42 24.57
CA SER A 42 12.03 -24.19 23.19
C SER A 42 11.36 -22.81 23.00
N GLN A 43 10.54 -22.39 23.97
CA GLN A 43 9.88 -21.08 23.98
C GLN A 43 10.89 -19.94 24.09
N PHE A 44 11.92 -20.08 24.92
CA PHE A 44 12.97 -19.08 25.07
C PHE A 44 13.92 -19.02 23.88
N LYS A 45 14.26 -20.18 23.29
CA LYS A 45 15.23 -20.27 22.18
C LYS A 45 14.84 -19.39 21.00
N LEU A 46 13.56 -19.38 20.61
CA LEU A 46 13.08 -18.56 19.50
C LEU A 46 13.17 -17.06 19.80
N ASN A 47 12.78 -16.66 21.01
CA ASN A 47 12.85 -15.25 21.42
C ASN A 47 14.32 -14.80 21.55
N ARG A 48 15.22 -15.63 22.09
CA ARG A 48 16.67 -15.32 22.19
C ARG A 48 17.26 -15.10 20.80
N LYS A 49 16.91 -15.97 19.84
CA LYS A 49 17.33 -15.82 18.44
C LYS A 49 16.82 -14.52 17.82
N MET A 50 15.56 -14.16 18.07
CA MET A 50 14.97 -12.91 17.59
C MET A 50 15.69 -11.68 18.15
N VAL A 51 15.96 -11.66 19.47
CA VAL A 51 16.65 -10.53 20.11
C VAL A 51 18.10 -10.42 19.62
N ALA A 52 18.82 -11.55 19.51
CA ALA A 52 20.19 -11.56 18.97
C ALA A 52 20.24 -10.99 17.54
N GLY A 53 19.28 -11.35 16.69
CA GLY A 53 19.18 -10.83 15.31
C GLY A 53 18.68 -9.38 15.20
N SER A 54 18.33 -8.72 16.32
CA SER A 54 17.81 -7.35 16.32
C SER A 54 18.90 -6.28 16.46
N ASN A 55 20.18 -6.64 16.57
CA ASN A 55 21.30 -5.71 16.68
C ASN A 55 21.14 -4.64 17.78
N GLY A 56 20.53 -5.00 18.91
CA GLY A 56 20.33 -4.11 20.05
C GLY A 56 19.09 -3.21 19.96
N LEU A 57 18.21 -3.45 18.98
CA LEU A 57 16.90 -2.78 18.87
C LEU A 57 15.86 -3.33 19.86
N LEU A 58 16.01 -4.58 20.29
CA LEU A 58 15.10 -5.21 21.25
C LEU A 58 15.79 -5.45 22.60
N ALA A 59 15.01 -5.46 23.67
CA ALA A 59 15.49 -5.73 25.01
C ALA A 59 16.01 -7.17 25.16
N PRO A 60 17.08 -7.38 25.96
CA PRO A 60 17.56 -8.71 26.30
C PRO A 60 16.48 -9.49 27.06
N ILE A 61 16.49 -10.81 26.86
CA ILE A 61 15.65 -11.74 27.61
C ILE A 61 16.32 -12.04 28.94
N ARG A 62 15.57 -11.93 30.02
CA ARG A 62 16.05 -12.09 31.39
C ARG A 62 16.13 -13.56 31.82
N GLY A 63 15.31 -14.42 31.23
CA GLY A 63 15.20 -15.85 31.54
C GLY A 63 14.30 -16.17 32.75
N ASP A 64 13.89 -15.14 33.50
CA ASP A 64 12.95 -15.19 34.62
C ASP A 64 11.53 -14.81 34.19
N GLU A 65 11.26 -14.63 32.89
CA GLU A 65 9.95 -14.27 32.40
C GLU A 65 8.91 -15.34 32.74
N ARG A 66 7.78 -14.90 33.30
CA ARG A 66 6.64 -15.76 33.61
C ARG A 66 5.66 -15.90 32.44
N PHE A 67 5.64 -14.93 31.51
CA PHE A 67 4.62 -14.87 30.45
C PHE A 67 5.24 -14.59 29.08
N LEU A 68 4.67 -15.23 28.05
CA LEU A 68 4.96 -15.01 26.63
C LEU A 68 3.83 -14.18 26.01
N THR A 69 4.17 -13.04 25.43
CA THR A 69 3.18 -12.14 24.82
C THR A 69 2.65 -12.71 23.51
N LEU A 70 1.33 -12.87 23.40
CA LEU A 70 0.64 -13.32 22.18
C LEU A 70 -0.01 -12.17 21.40
N ALA A 71 -0.52 -11.16 22.11
CA ALA A 71 -1.12 -9.96 21.51
C ALA A 71 -0.45 -8.69 22.03
N ASN A 72 -0.49 -7.63 21.23
CA ASN A 72 0.21 -6.36 21.50
C ASN A 72 1.75 -6.49 21.60
N SER A 73 2.31 -7.54 21.00
CA SER A 73 3.72 -7.93 21.10
C SER A 73 4.70 -6.86 20.62
N HIS A 74 4.41 -6.18 19.51
CA HIS A 74 5.24 -5.08 18.99
C HIS A 74 5.39 -3.93 19.99
N PHE A 75 4.29 -3.47 20.59
CA PHE A 75 4.32 -2.38 21.56
C PHE A 75 5.03 -2.79 22.86
N VAL A 76 4.79 -4.01 23.33
CA VAL A 76 5.44 -4.55 24.53
C VAL A 76 6.94 -4.68 24.36
N GLN A 77 7.38 -5.16 23.19
CA GLN A 77 8.81 -5.28 22.88
C GLN A 77 9.48 -3.89 22.81
N TRP A 78 8.79 -2.90 22.23
CA TRP A 78 9.29 -1.53 22.24
C TRP A 78 9.31 -0.90 23.64
N ALA A 79 8.28 -1.12 24.45
CA ALA A 79 8.24 -0.64 25.84
C ALA A 79 9.40 -1.22 26.67
N ARG A 80 9.68 -2.52 26.51
CA ARG A 80 10.84 -3.17 27.13
C ARG A 80 12.17 -2.60 26.61
N ALA A 81 12.27 -2.36 25.30
CA ALA A 81 13.45 -1.76 24.69
C ALA A 81 13.71 -0.34 25.24
N MET A 82 12.66 0.45 25.44
CA MET A 82 12.73 1.77 26.06
C MET A 82 13.18 1.71 27.51
N ASP A 83 12.61 0.80 28.30
CA ASP A 83 12.97 0.60 29.72
C ASP A 83 14.44 0.14 29.90
N ASN A 84 14.98 -0.60 28.92
CA ASN A 84 16.37 -1.09 28.93
C ASN A 84 17.36 -0.14 28.24
N GLY A 85 16.93 1.03 27.75
CA GLY A 85 17.80 1.96 27.03
C GLY A 85 18.41 1.35 25.76
N CYS A 86 17.64 0.52 25.05
CA CYS A 86 18.05 -0.05 23.77
C CYS A 86 18.21 1.04 22.69
N LYS A 87 18.90 0.70 21.60
CA LYS A 87 19.07 1.62 20.47
C LYS A 87 17.79 1.67 19.63
N GLY A 88 17.50 2.83 19.05
CA GLY A 88 16.50 3.03 18.01
C GLY A 88 17.03 2.71 16.62
N PRO A 89 16.17 2.67 15.59
CA PRO A 89 16.57 2.50 14.19
C PRO A 89 17.54 3.57 13.67
N ASP A 90 17.56 4.73 14.32
CA ASP A 90 18.43 5.87 14.08
C ASP A 90 19.73 5.83 14.91
N GLU A 91 20.02 4.71 15.56
CA GLU A 91 21.14 4.46 16.47
C GLU A 91 21.12 5.28 17.77
N ASN A 92 20.13 6.14 17.97
CA ASN A 92 19.96 6.89 19.21
C ASN A 92 19.46 5.98 20.33
N ILE A 93 19.87 6.27 21.56
CA ILE A 93 19.38 5.53 22.74
C ILE A 93 17.92 5.91 22.98
N LEU A 94 17.05 4.91 23.17
CA LEU A 94 15.66 5.15 23.57
C LEU A 94 15.62 5.76 24.97
N ILE A 95 14.90 6.88 25.09
CA ILE A 95 14.69 7.58 26.35
C ILE A 95 13.23 7.37 26.78
N VAL A 96 13.03 7.03 28.06
CA VAL A 96 11.70 6.90 28.65
C VAL A 96 11.00 8.27 28.68
N SER A 97 9.96 8.43 27.87
CA SER A 97 9.14 9.65 27.84
C SER A 97 8.30 9.80 29.12
N SER A 98 7.88 11.04 29.43
CA SER A 98 6.97 11.33 30.56
C SER A 98 5.71 10.47 30.53
N ASP A 99 5.17 10.24 29.34
CA ASP A 99 3.89 9.57 29.13
C ASP A 99 4.01 8.05 29.28
N MET A 100 5.20 7.50 29.06
CA MET A 100 5.49 6.08 29.23
C MET A 100 5.89 5.71 30.66
N LYS A 101 6.39 6.67 31.46
CA LYS A 101 6.84 6.40 32.85
C LYS A 101 5.77 5.72 33.71
N PRO A 102 4.51 6.19 33.77
CA PRO A 102 3.47 5.51 34.56
C PRO A 102 3.23 4.09 34.07
N LEU A 103 3.17 3.92 32.75
CA LEU A 103 2.87 2.62 32.12
C LEU A 103 3.98 1.58 32.36
N LEU A 104 5.26 1.98 32.29
CA LEU A 104 6.38 1.09 32.56
C LEU A 104 6.49 0.74 34.05
N LYS A 105 6.13 1.68 34.93
CA LYS A 105 6.20 1.49 36.39
C LYS A 105 5.04 0.63 36.91
N GLU A 106 3.82 0.92 36.48
CA GLU A 106 2.60 0.32 37.03
C GLU A 106 2.11 -0.89 36.22
N GLY A 107 2.53 -0.97 34.95
CA GLY A 107 2.02 -1.97 34.02
C GLY A 107 0.54 -1.72 33.67
N TRP A 108 -0.10 -2.75 33.12
CA TRP A 108 -1.53 -2.75 32.82
C TRP A 108 -2.11 -4.15 32.96
N SER A 109 -3.43 -4.29 32.85
CA SER A 109 -4.10 -5.58 33.01
C SER A 109 -3.93 -6.48 31.78
N TRP A 110 -3.72 -7.78 32.01
CA TRP A 110 -3.51 -8.79 30.97
C TRP A 110 -4.49 -9.96 31.10
N ARG A 111 -4.91 -10.51 29.96
CA ARG A 111 -5.52 -11.85 29.92
C ARG A 111 -4.41 -12.89 29.79
N ILE A 112 -4.40 -13.87 30.68
CA ILE A 112 -3.37 -14.90 30.73
C ILE A 112 -3.99 -16.26 30.42
N ILE A 113 -3.43 -16.94 29.43
CA ILE A 113 -3.71 -18.36 29.15
C ILE A 113 -2.78 -19.19 30.02
N SER A 114 -3.33 -20.18 30.73
CA SER A 114 -2.53 -21.12 31.52
C SER A 114 -1.61 -21.95 30.63
N GLY A 115 -0.39 -22.21 31.08
CA GLY A 115 0.58 -23.05 30.36
C GLY A 115 0.11 -24.49 30.16
N GLU A 116 -0.84 -24.97 30.99
CA GLU A 116 -1.48 -26.29 30.79
C GLU A 116 -2.32 -26.35 29.50
N ALA A 117 -2.84 -25.21 29.02
CA ALA A 117 -3.64 -25.17 27.81
C ALA A 117 -2.81 -25.48 26.55
N GLU A 118 -1.55 -25.04 26.50
CA GLU A 118 -0.63 -25.38 25.39
C GLU A 118 -0.25 -26.87 25.40
N LYS A 119 -0.17 -27.49 26.59
CA LYS A 119 0.08 -28.94 26.67
C LYS A 119 -1.07 -29.74 26.06
N LEU A 120 -2.31 -29.32 26.31
CA LEU A 120 -3.51 -29.95 25.76
C LEU A 120 -3.71 -29.62 24.28
N TRP A 121 -3.35 -28.41 23.86
CA TRP A 121 -3.45 -27.95 22.49
C TRP A 121 -2.17 -27.22 22.06
N PRO A 122 -1.18 -27.93 21.52
CA PRO A 122 0.13 -27.34 21.16
C PRO A 122 0.05 -26.19 20.14
N GLN A 123 -1.00 -26.15 19.30
CA GLN A 123 -1.20 -25.05 18.34
C GLN A 123 -1.93 -23.83 18.91
N LEU A 124 -2.42 -23.90 20.15
CA LEU A 124 -3.16 -22.80 20.80
C LEU A 124 -2.41 -21.45 20.77
N PRO A 125 -1.08 -21.37 21.03
CA PRO A 125 -0.39 -20.08 21.01
C PRO A 125 -0.43 -19.42 19.62
N ALA A 126 -0.21 -20.21 18.56
CA ALA A 126 -0.28 -19.73 17.19
C ALA A 126 -1.70 -19.29 16.81
N PHE A 127 -2.70 -20.11 17.17
CA PHE A 127 -4.11 -19.78 16.94
C PHE A 127 -4.54 -18.50 17.67
N ALA A 128 -4.20 -18.37 18.95
CA ALA A 128 -4.53 -17.20 19.75
C ALA A 128 -3.84 -15.92 19.23
N ALA A 129 -2.58 -16.01 18.81
CA ALA A 129 -1.89 -14.88 18.17
C ALA A 129 -2.57 -14.46 16.86
N MET A 130 -2.99 -15.42 16.02
CA MET A 130 -3.73 -15.13 14.77
C MET A 130 -5.09 -14.49 15.06
N ALA A 131 -5.87 -15.06 15.99
CA ALA A 131 -7.19 -14.56 16.34
C ALA A 131 -7.14 -13.12 16.89
N MET A 132 -6.16 -12.83 17.74
CA MET A 132 -5.99 -11.48 18.29
C MET A 132 -5.52 -10.45 17.26
N ASN A 133 -4.91 -10.88 16.15
CA ASN A 133 -4.58 -9.99 15.03
C ASN A 133 -5.78 -9.67 14.12
N SER A 134 -6.90 -10.41 14.25
CA SER A 134 -8.11 -10.21 13.43
C SER A 134 -9.11 -9.19 14.00
N HIS A 135 -9.08 -8.92 15.31
CA HIS A 135 -10.01 -8.04 16.00
C HIS A 135 -9.32 -6.72 16.40
N ASN A 136 -9.79 -5.61 15.83
CA ASN A 136 -9.44 -4.20 16.06
C ASN A 136 -8.33 -3.59 15.16
N THR A 137 -8.79 -2.65 14.33
CA THR A 137 -8.18 -1.97 13.18
C THR A 137 -7.02 -0.99 13.46
N ASN A 138 -6.37 -1.08 14.63
CA ASN A 138 -5.18 -0.27 14.96
C ASN A 138 -3.88 -1.11 15.04
N GLN A 139 -3.96 -2.37 14.63
CA GLN A 139 -2.78 -3.23 14.48
C GLN A 139 -2.14 -2.97 13.11
N ILE A 140 -0.81 -3.07 13.02
CA ILE A 140 -0.11 -3.02 11.73
C ILE A 140 -0.74 -4.11 10.86
N THR A 141 -1.45 -3.71 9.80
CA THR A 141 -2.08 -4.65 8.88
C THR A 141 -0.99 -5.47 8.20
N SER A 142 -1.15 -6.79 8.17
CA SER A 142 -0.15 -7.70 7.60
C SER A 142 0.20 -7.28 6.17
N ASN A 143 1.48 -7.22 5.84
CA ASN A 143 1.96 -7.00 4.47
C ASN A 143 1.93 -8.31 3.64
N GLU A 144 2.22 -8.24 2.34
CA GLU A 144 2.16 -9.42 1.47
C GLU A 144 3.11 -10.53 1.92
N LEU A 145 4.32 -10.19 2.37
CA LEU A 145 5.31 -11.17 2.83
C LEU A 145 4.87 -11.87 4.13
N GLU A 146 4.29 -11.13 5.08
CA GLU A 146 3.71 -11.67 6.31
C GLU A 146 2.51 -12.58 6.00
N CYS A 147 1.69 -12.22 5.02
CA CYS A 147 0.60 -13.07 4.55
C CYS A 147 1.11 -14.35 3.88
N MET A 148 2.15 -14.27 3.05
CA MET A 148 2.78 -15.46 2.46
C MET A 148 3.33 -16.40 3.54
N MET A 149 3.98 -15.85 4.58
CA MET A 149 4.49 -16.65 5.71
C MET A 149 3.35 -17.33 6.47
N GLN A 150 2.24 -16.63 6.73
CA GLN A 150 1.07 -17.23 7.39
C GLN A 150 0.43 -18.34 6.54
N LEU A 151 0.31 -18.12 5.22
CA LEU A 151 -0.19 -19.15 4.30
C LEU A 151 0.72 -20.38 4.31
N ALA A 152 2.03 -20.19 4.31
CA ALA A 152 3.00 -21.28 4.37
C ALA A 152 2.90 -22.07 5.69
N ASP A 153 2.80 -21.38 6.83
CA ASP A 153 2.65 -22.00 8.16
C ASP A 153 1.37 -22.84 8.25
N LEU A 154 0.24 -22.30 7.77
CA LEU A 154 -1.04 -23.01 7.74
C LEU A 154 -1.00 -24.23 6.82
N TYR A 155 -0.39 -24.08 5.64
CA TYR A 155 -0.23 -25.19 4.69
C TYR A 155 0.67 -26.29 5.25
N GLN A 156 1.78 -25.95 5.92
CA GLN A 156 2.66 -26.90 6.59
C GLN A 156 1.99 -27.59 7.78
N ALA A 157 1.05 -26.91 8.45
CA ALA A 157 0.21 -27.50 9.48
C ALA A 157 -0.86 -28.48 8.94
N GLY A 158 -0.92 -28.69 7.62
CA GLY A 158 -1.80 -29.65 6.96
C GLY A 158 -3.11 -29.05 6.43
N MET A 159 -3.28 -27.73 6.47
CA MET A 159 -4.44 -27.04 5.92
C MET A 159 -4.37 -26.96 4.39
N LYS A 160 -5.50 -27.09 3.69
CA LYS A 160 -5.54 -26.84 2.25
C LYS A 160 -5.35 -25.36 1.97
N MET A 161 -4.70 -25.03 0.84
CA MET A 161 -4.41 -23.63 0.50
C MET A 161 -5.67 -22.75 0.44
N ASP A 162 -6.80 -23.26 -0.06
CA ASP A 162 -8.05 -22.50 -0.12
C ASP A 162 -8.61 -22.16 1.27
N GLU A 163 -8.48 -23.10 2.22
CA GLU A 163 -8.85 -22.89 3.62
C GLU A 163 -7.88 -21.93 4.32
N ALA A 164 -6.59 -22.02 4.00
CA ALA A 164 -5.56 -21.12 4.51
C ALA A 164 -5.77 -19.68 4.01
N ILE A 165 -6.17 -19.49 2.75
CA ILE A 165 -6.54 -18.18 2.20
C ILE A 165 -7.70 -17.59 2.99
N LEU A 166 -8.76 -18.36 3.23
CA LEU A 166 -9.91 -17.88 4.03
C LEU A 166 -9.51 -17.52 5.46
N ALA A 167 -8.65 -18.33 6.09
CA ALA A 167 -8.15 -18.06 7.44
C ALA A 167 -7.33 -16.75 7.50
N VAL A 168 -6.44 -16.53 6.53
CA VAL A 168 -5.66 -15.30 6.43
C VAL A 168 -6.57 -14.11 6.04
N GLU A 169 -7.57 -14.31 5.19
CA GLU A 169 -8.53 -13.27 4.80
C GLU A 169 -9.33 -12.74 6.00
N HIS A 170 -9.70 -13.61 6.94
CA HIS A 170 -10.37 -13.23 8.18
C HIS A 170 -9.50 -12.32 9.07
N SER A 171 -8.18 -12.34 8.91
CA SER A 171 -7.28 -11.39 9.60
C SER A 171 -7.28 -9.97 9.00
N SER A 172 -8.02 -9.77 7.90
CA SER A 172 -8.14 -8.48 7.19
C SER A 172 -6.78 -7.84 6.82
N PRO A 173 -5.92 -8.55 6.06
CA PRO A 173 -4.60 -8.05 5.70
C PRO A 173 -4.67 -6.89 4.69
N SER A 174 -3.57 -6.14 4.56
CA SER A 174 -3.47 -5.02 3.60
C SER A 174 -3.70 -5.46 2.15
N CYS A 175 -3.41 -6.73 1.85
CA CYS A 175 -3.55 -7.33 0.53
C CYS A 175 -4.85 -8.11 0.33
N LYS A 176 -5.85 -7.94 1.19
CA LYS A 176 -7.12 -8.71 1.16
C LYS A 176 -7.74 -8.82 -0.25
N ASN A 177 -7.79 -7.71 -0.98
CA ASN A 177 -8.42 -7.64 -2.30
C ASN A 177 -7.72 -8.49 -3.38
N TYR A 178 -6.43 -8.81 -3.19
CA TYR A 178 -5.60 -9.57 -4.12
C TYR A 178 -4.84 -10.71 -3.43
N LEU A 179 -5.37 -11.20 -2.30
CA LEU A 179 -4.75 -12.27 -1.50
C LEU A 179 -4.61 -13.57 -2.30
N GLN A 180 -5.47 -13.79 -3.30
CA GLN A 180 -5.35 -14.91 -4.23
C GLN A 180 -4.08 -14.84 -5.08
N ASP A 181 -3.68 -13.66 -5.53
CA ASP A 181 -2.44 -13.45 -6.31
C ASP A 181 -1.21 -13.72 -5.43
N VAL A 182 -1.26 -13.26 -4.18
CA VAL A 182 -0.25 -13.53 -3.14
C VAL A 182 -0.10 -15.03 -2.89
N ALA A 183 -1.23 -15.74 -2.70
CA ALA A 183 -1.24 -17.18 -2.47
C ALA A 183 -0.75 -17.97 -3.68
N TYR A 184 -1.12 -17.56 -4.90
CA TYR A 184 -0.63 -18.17 -6.13
C TYR A 184 0.88 -18.05 -6.26
N PHE A 185 1.43 -16.84 -6.04
CA PHE A 185 2.87 -16.62 -6.05
C PHE A 185 3.60 -17.50 -5.03
N CYS A 186 3.10 -17.53 -3.79
CA CYS A 186 3.64 -18.35 -2.72
C CYS A 186 3.68 -19.84 -3.11
N LYS A 187 2.55 -20.37 -3.62
CA LYS A 187 2.42 -21.77 -4.02
C LYS A 187 3.34 -22.15 -5.17
N MET A 188 3.49 -21.28 -6.17
CA MET A 188 4.17 -21.63 -7.42
C MET A 188 5.67 -21.35 -7.43
N TYR A 189 6.13 -20.34 -6.70
CA TYR A 189 7.48 -19.79 -6.88
C TYR A 189 8.37 -19.80 -5.63
N CYS A 190 7.83 -20.09 -4.44
CA CYS A 190 8.59 -20.01 -3.18
C CYS A 190 9.31 -21.30 -2.74
N GLY A 191 9.46 -22.29 -3.63
CA GLY A 191 10.37 -23.43 -3.41
C GLY A 191 9.77 -24.71 -2.82
N GLY A 192 8.49 -25.01 -3.12
CA GLY A 192 7.87 -26.30 -2.78
C GLY A 192 7.31 -26.39 -1.35
N GLN A 193 7.04 -27.60 -0.85
CA GLN A 193 6.31 -27.84 0.42
C GLN A 193 6.89 -27.11 1.65
N ASN A 194 8.22 -26.90 1.67
CA ASN A 194 8.90 -26.28 2.81
C ASN A 194 9.15 -24.77 2.66
N PHE A 195 8.74 -24.18 1.53
CA PHE A 195 8.89 -22.75 1.21
C PHE A 195 10.27 -22.13 1.56
N PRO A 196 11.41 -22.75 1.21
CA PRO A 196 12.73 -22.29 1.62
C PRO A 196 13.10 -20.91 1.02
N LEU A 197 12.62 -20.58 -0.18
CA LEU A 197 12.85 -19.25 -0.77
C LEU A 197 12.04 -18.17 -0.04
N LEU A 198 10.84 -18.51 0.46
CA LEU A 198 10.06 -17.60 1.28
C LEU A 198 10.72 -17.33 2.63
N GLN A 199 11.28 -18.37 3.26
CA GLN A 199 12.05 -18.23 4.50
C GLN A 199 13.30 -17.36 4.29
N CYS A 200 13.97 -17.49 3.14
CA CYS A 200 15.08 -16.64 2.75
C CYS A 200 14.64 -15.17 2.58
N LEU A 201 13.54 -14.93 1.86
CA LEU A 201 12.98 -13.58 1.68
C LEU A 201 12.59 -12.94 3.02
N ASP A 202 11.89 -13.67 3.89
CA ASP A 202 11.51 -13.19 5.22
C ASP A 202 12.72 -12.83 6.08
N HIS A 203 13.76 -13.66 6.07
CA HIS A 203 15.00 -13.39 6.80
C HIS A 203 15.71 -12.14 6.27
N PHE A 204 15.88 -12.06 4.94
CA PHE A 204 16.54 -10.94 4.28
C PHE A 204 15.79 -9.61 4.45
N CYS A 205 14.46 -9.62 4.37
CA CYS A 205 13.66 -8.40 4.57
C CYS A 205 13.72 -7.90 6.02
N LYS A 206 13.77 -8.83 6.99
CA LYS A 206 13.96 -8.50 8.41
C LYS A 206 15.33 -7.89 8.69
N SER A 207 16.39 -8.38 8.06
CA SER A 207 17.76 -7.85 8.24
C SER A 207 17.98 -6.50 7.56
N SER A 208 17.28 -6.23 6.46
CA SER A 208 17.35 -4.96 5.71
C SER A 208 16.47 -3.83 6.28
N GLY A 209 15.63 -4.12 7.29
CA GLY A 209 14.94 -3.11 8.09
C GLY A 209 13.77 -2.40 7.40
N HIS A 210 13.23 -2.97 6.32
CA HIS A 210 12.14 -2.38 5.56
C HIS A 210 10.93 -3.33 5.51
N SER A 211 9.75 -2.81 5.86
CA SER A 211 8.46 -3.49 5.75
C SER A 211 7.63 -2.77 4.69
N LEU A 212 7.99 -2.99 3.43
CA LEU A 212 7.29 -2.41 2.28
C LEU A 212 6.22 -3.35 1.72
N LEU A 213 5.22 -2.74 1.11
CA LEU A 213 4.21 -3.38 0.29
C LEU A 213 4.70 -3.48 -1.16
N ILE A 214 4.35 -4.59 -1.82
CA ILE A 214 4.58 -4.77 -3.26
C ILE A 214 3.48 -4.03 -4.03
N GLY A 215 2.25 -4.09 -3.54
CA GLY A 215 1.06 -3.51 -4.17
C GLY A 215 0.41 -4.43 -5.18
N GLU A 216 -0.91 -4.29 -5.33
CA GLU A 216 -1.77 -5.15 -6.16
C GLU A 216 -1.25 -5.33 -7.60
N GLU A 217 -0.98 -4.23 -8.30
CA GLU A 217 -0.54 -4.28 -9.70
C GLU A 217 0.76 -5.08 -9.84
N MET A 218 1.77 -4.80 -9.01
CA MET A 218 3.07 -5.45 -9.10
C MET A 218 3.02 -6.90 -8.61
N MET A 219 2.18 -7.21 -7.62
CA MET A 219 1.94 -8.57 -7.15
C MET A 219 1.29 -9.42 -8.24
N ASN A 220 0.32 -8.87 -8.98
CA ASN A 220 -0.28 -9.54 -10.12
C ASN A 220 0.75 -9.83 -11.23
N HIS A 221 1.64 -8.88 -11.53
CA HIS A 221 2.72 -9.11 -12.48
C HIS A 221 3.71 -10.17 -11.98
N LEU A 222 4.10 -10.14 -10.70
CA LEU A 222 4.94 -11.18 -10.10
C LEU A 222 4.30 -12.56 -10.15
N ALA A 223 2.97 -12.67 -10.01
CA ALA A 223 2.24 -13.92 -10.07
C ALA A 223 2.06 -14.44 -11.51
N PHE A 224 1.63 -13.59 -12.45
CA PHE A 224 1.09 -14.06 -13.74
C PHE A 224 1.85 -13.57 -14.98
N TYR A 225 2.83 -12.68 -14.84
CA TYR A 225 3.52 -12.11 -15.99
C TYR A 225 4.24 -13.17 -16.82
N ASN A 226 4.00 -13.22 -18.14
CA ASN A 226 4.67 -14.16 -19.03
C ASN A 226 5.95 -13.54 -19.60
N PHE A 227 7.10 -14.05 -19.14
CA PHE A 227 8.43 -13.64 -19.61
C PHE A 227 8.72 -14.04 -21.07
N LYS A 228 7.87 -14.83 -21.73
CA LYS A 228 8.05 -15.35 -23.10
C LYS A 228 9.36 -16.13 -23.29
N ILE A 229 9.80 -16.84 -22.25
CA ILE A 229 10.95 -17.75 -22.28
C ILE A 229 10.40 -19.18 -22.25
N PRO A 230 10.47 -19.93 -23.36
CA PRO A 230 9.89 -21.28 -23.44
C PRO A 230 10.56 -22.23 -22.44
N GLY A 231 9.75 -23.03 -21.74
CA GLY A 231 10.22 -24.11 -20.88
C GLY A 231 10.77 -23.70 -19.51
N GLN A 232 10.73 -22.41 -19.13
CA GLN A 232 11.18 -21.95 -17.81
C GLN A 232 10.08 -21.15 -17.10
N SER A 233 9.85 -21.45 -15.82
CA SER A 233 8.86 -20.77 -14.97
C SER A 233 9.36 -19.41 -14.43
N MET A 234 10.67 -19.16 -14.55
CA MET A 234 11.37 -17.97 -14.07
C MET A 234 11.15 -17.73 -12.56
N ALA A 235 11.14 -18.82 -11.78
CA ALA A 235 10.77 -18.79 -10.37
C ALA A 235 11.75 -17.92 -9.55
N LEU A 236 13.05 -18.08 -9.78
CA LEU A 236 14.08 -17.33 -9.05
C LEU A 236 14.16 -15.89 -9.51
N THR A 237 13.95 -15.62 -10.80
CA THR A 237 13.77 -14.25 -11.31
C THR A 237 12.63 -13.52 -10.60
N ARG A 238 11.47 -14.18 -10.42
CA ARG A 238 10.32 -13.62 -9.69
C ARG A 238 10.65 -13.37 -8.22
N VAL A 239 11.33 -14.30 -7.55
CA VAL A 239 11.78 -14.14 -6.16
C VAL A 239 12.80 -13.00 -6.02
N ALA A 240 13.74 -12.86 -6.96
CA ALA A 240 14.72 -11.78 -6.95
C ALA A 240 14.07 -10.41 -7.18
N LEU A 241 13.10 -10.32 -8.09
CA LEU A 241 12.29 -9.11 -8.29
C LEU A 241 11.51 -8.76 -7.02
N ALA A 242 10.91 -9.75 -6.34
CA ALA A 242 10.22 -9.56 -5.07
C ALA A 242 11.19 -9.06 -3.97
N ALA A 243 12.37 -9.67 -3.83
CA ALA A 243 13.41 -9.23 -2.89
C ALA A 243 13.78 -7.75 -3.12
N CYS A 244 14.04 -7.37 -4.37
CA CYS A 244 14.37 -6.00 -4.76
C CYS A 244 13.25 -5.00 -4.44
N MET A 245 11.98 -5.38 -4.64
CA MET A 245 10.85 -4.53 -4.29
C MET A 245 10.71 -4.36 -2.78
N LEU A 246 10.80 -5.46 -2.02
CA LEU A 246 10.61 -5.49 -0.56
C LEU A 246 11.74 -4.79 0.21
N SER A 247 12.97 -4.81 -0.31
CA SER A 247 14.15 -4.17 0.32
C SER A 247 14.49 -2.78 -0.23
N SER A 248 13.62 -2.18 -1.06
CA SER A 248 13.86 -0.89 -1.69
C SER A 248 13.85 0.27 -0.68
N ARG A 249 14.75 1.25 -0.83
CA ARG A 249 14.68 2.54 -0.11
C ARG A 249 13.77 3.56 -0.80
N LYS A 250 13.37 3.30 -2.04
CA LYS A 250 12.51 4.16 -2.85
C LYS A 250 11.08 3.64 -2.80
N HIS A 251 10.24 4.29 -2.00
CA HIS A 251 8.84 3.95 -1.81
C HIS A 251 7.95 5.19 -1.77
N GLN A 252 6.67 5.02 -2.05
CA GLN A 252 5.61 6.03 -1.87
C GLN A 252 4.43 5.32 -1.22
N ASP A 253 3.88 5.88 -0.14
CA ASP A 253 2.76 5.29 0.62
C ASP A 253 3.04 3.84 1.06
N ASN A 254 4.28 3.55 1.48
CA ASN A 254 4.80 2.22 1.81
C ASN A 254 4.78 1.19 0.66
N ILE A 255 4.49 1.58 -0.58
CA ILE A 255 4.58 0.73 -1.77
C ILE A 255 5.92 0.98 -2.47
N SER A 256 6.61 -0.10 -2.85
CA SER A 256 7.87 0.00 -3.59
C SER A 256 7.69 0.70 -4.95
N LYS A 257 8.53 1.70 -5.24
CA LYS A 257 8.52 2.46 -6.51
C LYS A 257 9.86 2.33 -7.26
N LEU A 258 10.52 1.19 -7.08
CA LEU A 258 11.80 0.90 -7.71
C LEU A 258 11.62 0.14 -9.03
N VAL A 259 10.75 -0.86 -9.05
CA VAL A 259 10.44 -1.69 -10.22
C VAL A 259 9.04 -1.36 -10.72
N TYR A 260 8.88 -1.22 -12.04
CA TYR A 260 7.62 -0.90 -12.71
C TYR A 260 7.30 -1.95 -13.78
N LYS A 261 6.06 -1.96 -14.27
CA LYS A 261 5.64 -2.81 -15.40
C LYS A 261 6.56 -2.72 -16.63
N SER A 262 7.05 -1.52 -16.96
CA SER A 262 7.97 -1.33 -18.09
C SER A 262 9.29 -2.09 -17.93
N ASP A 263 9.71 -2.40 -16.70
CA ASP A 263 10.90 -3.20 -16.45
C ASP A 263 10.65 -4.69 -16.74
N PHE A 264 9.44 -5.19 -16.48
CA PHE A 264 9.04 -6.55 -16.88
C PHE A 264 9.04 -6.72 -18.40
N ASP A 265 8.67 -5.67 -19.15
CA ASP A 265 8.78 -5.67 -20.61
C ASP A 265 10.24 -5.64 -21.09
N LYS A 266 11.14 -4.97 -20.37
CA LYS A 266 12.59 -4.97 -20.70
C LYS A 266 13.25 -6.33 -20.56
N VAL A 267 12.76 -7.20 -19.68
CA VAL A 267 13.36 -8.53 -19.43
C VAL A 267 12.65 -9.66 -20.18
N LYS A 268 11.63 -9.32 -20.97
CA LYS A 268 10.81 -10.27 -21.71
C LYS A 268 11.53 -10.85 -22.93
N GLY A 269 11.59 -12.18 -23.04
CA GLY A 269 12.08 -12.91 -24.20
C GLY A 269 13.57 -12.71 -24.50
N LYS A 270 14.37 -12.25 -23.53
CA LYS A 270 15.80 -12.01 -23.70
C LYS A 270 16.63 -13.17 -23.16
N ASP A 271 17.66 -13.56 -23.91
CA ASP A 271 18.66 -14.55 -23.47
C ASP A 271 19.40 -14.11 -22.21
N THR A 272 19.60 -12.80 -22.01
CA THR A 272 20.19 -12.26 -20.78
C THR A 272 19.36 -12.61 -19.55
N THR A 273 18.03 -12.58 -19.65
CA THR A 273 17.12 -12.94 -18.55
C THR A 273 17.18 -14.45 -18.27
N LYS A 274 17.34 -15.27 -19.32
CA LYS A 274 17.53 -16.72 -19.17
C LYS A 274 18.83 -17.03 -18.43
N LYS A 275 19.95 -16.43 -18.85
CA LYS A 275 21.25 -16.57 -18.17
C LYS A 275 21.20 -16.06 -16.73
N PHE A 276 20.46 -14.98 -16.48
CA PHE A 276 20.23 -14.46 -15.14
C PHE A 276 19.52 -15.48 -14.24
N ASP A 277 18.46 -16.13 -14.71
CA ASP A 277 17.75 -17.17 -13.95
C ASP A 277 18.64 -18.41 -13.70
N GLU A 278 19.43 -18.81 -14.69
CA GLU A 278 20.42 -19.90 -14.57
C GLU A 278 21.50 -19.60 -13.52
N ILE A 279 22.02 -18.36 -13.47
CA ILE A 279 22.99 -17.94 -12.45
C ILE A 279 22.33 -17.97 -11.06
N LEU A 280 21.11 -17.46 -10.92
CA LEU A 280 20.40 -17.51 -9.64
C LEU A 280 20.18 -18.95 -9.15
N HIS A 281 19.94 -19.90 -10.06
CA HIS A 281 19.84 -21.31 -9.72
C HIS A 281 21.13 -21.86 -9.10
N THR A 282 22.29 -21.49 -9.66
CA THR A 282 23.60 -21.86 -9.11
C THR A 282 23.83 -21.24 -7.73
N LEU A 283 23.60 -19.92 -7.58
CA LEU A 283 23.79 -19.22 -6.31
C LEU A 283 22.85 -19.75 -5.21
N TRP A 284 21.63 -20.10 -5.57
CA TRP A 284 20.68 -20.69 -4.62
C TRP A 284 21.11 -22.08 -4.16
N ALA A 285 21.61 -22.92 -5.08
CA ALA A 285 22.13 -24.24 -4.72
C ALA A 285 23.31 -24.13 -3.75
N GLU A 286 24.20 -23.16 -3.96
CA GLU A 286 25.33 -22.87 -3.06
C GLU A 286 24.86 -22.32 -1.70
N ALA A 287 23.86 -21.43 -1.68
CA ALA A 287 23.29 -20.90 -0.44
C ALA A 287 22.56 -21.98 0.40
N GLN A 288 22.11 -23.06 -0.24
CA GLN A 288 21.50 -24.22 0.43
C GLN A 288 22.52 -25.24 0.95
N ASP A 289 23.80 -25.14 0.55
CA ASP A 289 24.84 -26.05 1.02
C ASP A 289 25.03 -25.90 2.54
N GLN A 290 25.19 -27.02 3.25
CA GLN A 290 25.27 -27.04 4.72
C GLN A 290 26.58 -26.45 5.28
N LYS A 291 27.48 -25.99 4.40
CA LYS A 291 28.78 -25.44 4.75
C LYS A 291 28.72 -24.07 5.42
N HIS A 292 27.67 -23.30 5.17
CA HIS A 292 27.53 -21.93 5.67
C HIS A 292 26.41 -21.80 6.70
N GLU A 293 26.53 -20.84 7.62
CA GLU A 293 25.44 -20.51 8.52
C GLU A 293 24.23 -20.03 7.71
N LYS A 294 23.05 -20.63 7.93
CA LYS A 294 21.83 -20.32 7.18
C LYS A 294 21.48 -18.83 7.15
N SER A 295 21.73 -18.11 8.24
CA SER A 295 21.47 -16.67 8.33
C SER A 295 22.37 -15.87 7.39
N LEU A 296 23.67 -16.19 7.38
CA LEU A 296 24.65 -15.57 6.49
C LEU A 296 24.31 -15.88 5.02
N ALA A 297 24.03 -17.16 4.71
CA ALA A 297 23.71 -17.59 3.35
C ALA A 297 22.44 -16.93 2.79
N PHE A 298 21.40 -16.77 3.60
CA PHE A 298 20.16 -16.09 3.19
C PHE A 298 20.37 -14.60 2.96
N ASN A 299 21.18 -13.93 3.78
CA ASN A 299 21.51 -12.52 3.59
C ASN A 299 22.38 -12.30 2.34
N ALA A 300 23.38 -13.15 2.12
CA ALA A 300 24.24 -13.11 0.93
C ALA A 300 23.41 -13.33 -0.34
N PHE A 301 22.54 -14.35 -0.35
CA PHE A 301 21.67 -14.64 -1.50
C PHE A 301 20.68 -13.52 -1.78
N GLY A 302 19.98 -13.01 -0.75
CA GLY A 302 19.07 -11.87 -0.90
C GLY A 302 19.77 -10.63 -1.45
N THR A 303 20.98 -10.34 -0.97
CA THR A 303 21.80 -9.21 -1.46
C THR A 303 22.22 -9.41 -2.92
N ALA A 304 22.64 -10.62 -3.30
CA ALA A 304 22.95 -10.97 -4.68
C ALA A 304 21.74 -10.80 -5.60
N CYS A 305 20.55 -11.28 -5.19
CA CYS A 305 19.31 -11.07 -5.94
C CYS A 305 19.04 -9.58 -6.23
N VAL A 306 19.18 -8.72 -5.22
CA VAL A 306 18.97 -7.27 -5.37
C VAL A 306 19.99 -6.67 -6.34
N ARG A 307 21.28 -6.95 -6.15
CA ARG A 307 22.36 -6.44 -7.03
C ARG A 307 22.16 -6.88 -8.48
N MET A 308 21.83 -8.15 -8.71
CA MET A 308 21.64 -8.66 -10.06
C MET A 308 20.39 -8.09 -10.75
N VAL A 309 19.28 -7.89 -10.02
CA VAL A 309 18.07 -7.23 -10.58
C VAL A 309 18.35 -5.78 -10.91
N LEU A 310 19.06 -5.05 -10.05
CA LEU A 310 19.44 -3.66 -10.31
C LEU A 310 20.33 -3.56 -11.54
N HIS A 311 21.28 -4.47 -11.71
CA HIS A 311 22.13 -4.54 -12.88
C HIS A 311 21.36 -4.88 -14.16
N LEU A 312 20.50 -5.90 -14.11
CA LEU A 312 19.65 -6.29 -15.24
C LEU A 312 18.74 -5.14 -15.71
N LEU A 313 18.27 -4.30 -14.78
CA LEU A 313 17.37 -3.18 -15.07
C LEU A 313 18.09 -1.83 -15.25
N GLN A 314 19.41 -1.78 -15.06
CA GLN A 314 20.24 -0.56 -15.07
C GLN A 314 19.74 0.51 -14.08
N LYS A 315 19.48 0.09 -12.83
CA LYS A 315 18.88 0.90 -11.77
C LYS A 315 19.76 1.08 -10.53
N GLU A 316 21.04 0.73 -10.61
CA GLU A 316 22.00 0.81 -9.50
C GLU A 316 22.07 2.24 -8.92
N LYS A 317 22.17 3.25 -9.79
CA LYS A 317 22.17 4.68 -9.40
C LYS A 317 20.86 5.11 -8.75
N ALA A 318 19.72 4.63 -9.27
CA ALA A 318 18.40 4.97 -8.74
C ALA A 318 18.15 4.34 -7.35
N ALA A 319 18.81 3.21 -7.06
CA ALA A 319 18.77 2.52 -5.77
C ALA A 319 19.88 2.95 -4.80
N LYS A 320 20.79 3.86 -5.20
CA LYS A 320 21.98 4.26 -4.43
C LYS A 320 22.84 3.06 -4.01
N GLN A 321 23.06 2.13 -4.93
CA GLN A 321 23.87 0.92 -4.73
C GLN A 321 25.12 0.96 -5.61
N ASP A 322 26.10 0.11 -5.27
CA ASP A 322 27.32 -0.07 -6.08
C ASP A 322 26.96 -0.50 -7.50
N THR A 323 27.72 0.01 -8.48
CA THR A 323 27.56 -0.35 -9.89
C THR A 323 28.54 -1.47 -10.21
N PHE A 324 28.07 -2.48 -10.94
CA PHE A 324 28.87 -3.63 -11.36
C PHE A 324 29.01 -3.62 -12.89
N GLU A 325 30.14 -4.09 -13.41
CA GLU A 325 30.39 -4.17 -14.85
C GLU A 325 29.82 -5.46 -15.45
N SER A 326 29.65 -6.52 -14.65
CA SER A 326 29.14 -7.82 -15.11
C SER A 326 28.44 -8.62 -14.02
N PHE A 327 27.65 -9.64 -14.45
CA PHE A 327 27.05 -10.60 -13.52
C PHE A 327 28.11 -11.43 -12.76
N GLN A 328 29.29 -11.65 -13.37
CA GLN A 328 30.39 -12.41 -12.76
C GLN A 328 30.97 -11.69 -11.53
N GLU A 329 31.06 -10.36 -11.55
CA GLU A 329 31.50 -9.59 -10.38
C GLU A 329 30.52 -9.72 -9.22
N ILE A 330 29.22 -9.77 -9.51
CA ILE A 330 28.18 -9.96 -8.49
C ILE A 330 28.28 -11.37 -7.89
N VAL A 331 28.56 -12.38 -8.71
CA VAL A 331 28.82 -13.75 -8.24
C VAL A 331 30.06 -13.80 -7.35
N GLN A 332 31.15 -13.13 -7.73
CA GLN A 332 32.36 -13.05 -6.89
C GLN A 332 32.05 -12.38 -5.55
N LYS A 333 31.29 -11.28 -5.57
CA LYS A 333 30.90 -10.57 -4.35
C LYS A 333 30.00 -11.43 -3.45
N PHE A 334 29.16 -12.27 -4.03
CA PHE A 334 28.38 -13.25 -3.28
C PHE A 334 29.28 -14.29 -2.57
N GLN A 335 30.35 -14.76 -3.20
CA GLN A 335 31.32 -15.65 -2.55
C GLN A 335 32.06 -14.95 -1.40
N ASP A 336 32.42 -13.68 -1.58
CA ASP A 336 33.03 -12.86 -0.54
C ASP A 336 32.06 -12.67 0.66
N ASP A 337 30.77 -12.46 0.38
CA ASP A 337 29.73 -12.31 1.40
C ASP A 337 29.48 -13.66 2.14
N LEU A 338 29.56 -14.81 1.44
CA LEU A 338 29.45 -16.16 2.02
C LEU A 338 30.65 -16.59 2.88
N SER A 339 31.84 -16.07 2.58
CA SER A 339 33.05 -16.30 3.38
C SER A 339 33.11 -15.44 4.64
N GLY A 340 32.03 -14.69 4.94
CA GLY A 340 31.87 -13.97 6.19
C GLY A 340 32.46 -12.57 6.17
N GLY A 341 32.75 -12.00 4.99
CA GLY A 341 33.22 -10.63 4.86
C GLY A 341 34.38 -10.33 5.80
N GLY A 342 35.56 -10.89 5.52
CA GLY A 342 36.79 -10.31 6.02
C GLY A 342 36.82 -8.85 5.59
N VAL A 343 36.56 -7.94 6.52
CA VAL A 343 36.99 -6.56 6.38
C VAL A 343 38.49 -6.65 6.13
N PRO A 344 39.04 -6.24 4.97
CA PRO A 344 40.42 -5.83 4.96
C PRO A 344 40.43 -4.67 5.95
N ALA A 345 41.11 -4.84 7.08
CA ALA A 345 41.47 -3.69 7.91
C ALA A 345 41.93 -2.59 6.96
N PRO A 346 41.44 -1.34 7.10
CA PRO A 346 41.94 -0.27 6.25
C PRO A 346 43.47 -0.32 6.35
N PRO A 347 44.20 -0.39 5.23
CA PRO A 347 45.66 -0.35 5.31
C PRO A 347 46.01 0.90 6.10
N ALA A 348 46.82 0.73 7.15
CA ALA A 348 47.31 1.83 7.96
C ALA A 348 47.85 2.91 7.01
N ALA A 349 47.19 4.07 6.99
CA ALA A 349 47.57 5.14 6.10
C ALA A 349 48.97 5.66 6.48
N PRO A 350 49.95 5.67 5.55
CA PRO A 350 51.16 6.47 5.72
C PRO A 350 50.81 7.97 5.67
N PRO A 351 51.53 8.83 6.40
CA PRO A 351 51.22 10.25 6.49
C PRO A 351 51.63 10.94 5.18
N VAL A 352 50.70 11.61 4.50
CA VAL A 352 51.06 12.50 3.39
C VAL A 352 50.31 13.82 3.45
N LEU A 353 51.12 14.85 3.70
CA LEU A 353 51.04 16.25 3.30
C LEU A 353 49.89 16.64 2.36
N ALA A 354 49.08 17.58 2.84
CA ALA A 354 48.01 18.22 2.11
C ALA A 354 48.53 19.36 1.21
N THR A 355 48.08 19.40 -0.04
CA THR A 355 47.96 20.64 -0.84
C THR A 355 46.60 20.66 -1.58
N SER A 356 45.74 21.58 -1.12
CA SER A 356 44.62 22.31 -1.77
C SER A 356 43.94 21.72 -3.02
N SER A 357 42.61 21.61 -3.09
CA SER A 357 41.73 22.80 -3.14
C SER A 357 40.23 22.43 -3.16
N ALA A 358 39.42 23.42 -2.73
CA ALA A 358 37.98 23.61 -2.94
C ALA A 358 37.00 22.73 -2.12
N GLY A 359 36.90 23.02 -0.82
CA GLY A 359 35.82 22.54 0.04
C GLY A 359 35.87 23.21 1.42
N SER A 360 34.79 23.90 1.79
CA SER A 360 34.54 24.61 3.06
C SER A 360 35.29 24.06 4.28
N SER A 361 36.26 24.82 4.79
CA SER A 361 37.11 24.47 5.93
C SER A 361 36.39 24.65 7.27
N LYS A 362 36.15 23.56 8.00
CA LYS A 362 36.12 23.57 9.47
C LYS A 362 37.57 23.55 9.96
N GLY A 363 38.20 24.72 9.98
CA GLY A 363 39.54 24.91 10.55
C GLY A 363 39.48 25.04 12.07
N VAL A 364 40.52 24.59 12.76
CA VAL A 364 40.77 24.95 14.16
C VAL A 364 40.89 26.48 14.22
N GLN A 365 39.97 27.15 14.92
CA GLN A 365 39.94 28.61 15.05
C GLN A 365 40.78 29.08 16.25
N ASP A 366 41.58 30.12 16.03
CA ASP A 366 42.33 30.83 17.06
C ASP A 366 41.38 31.69 17.91
N LEU A 367 40.92 31.13 19.04
CA LEU A 367 40.00 31.78 19.97
C LEU A 367 40.60 33.02 20.67
N VAL A 368 41.89 33.34 20.48
CA VAL A 368 42.55 34.50 21.08
C VAL A 368 42.38 35.76 20.22
N ASN A 369 42.14 35.63 18.91
CA ASN A 369 42.02 36.75 17.96
C ASN A 369 40.64 36.86 17.27
N CYS A 370 39.66 36.01 17.62
CA CYS A 370 38.31 36.06 17.04
C CYS A 370 37.47 37.22 17.59
N SER A 371 36.60 37.79 16.75
CA SER A 371 35.63 38.80 17.20
C SER A 371 34.53 38.18 18.06
N SER A 372 33.86 38.97 18.91
CA SER A 372 32.77 38.51 19.79
C SER A 372 31.66 37.78 19.02
N LYS A 373 31.35 38.21 17.79
CA LYS A 373 30.41 37.55 16.88
C LYS A 373 30.87 36.16 16.44
N GLU A 374 32.15 36.00 16.12
CA GLU A 374 32.70 34.73 15.67
C GLU A 374 32.70 33.70 16.81
N ILE A 375 33.03 34.13 18.02
CA ILE A 375 32.96 33.30 19.24
C ILE A 375 31.51 32.86 19.50
N ALA A 376 30.54 33.77 19.37
CA ALA A 376 29.12 33.48 19.58
C ALA A 376 28.54 32.49 18.56
N LEU A 377 28.97 32.54 17.30
CA LEU A 377 28.57 31.59 16.24
C LEU A 377 29.18 30.20 16.44
N VAL A 378 30.40 30.12 16.96
CA VAL A 378 31.06 28.84 17.31
C VAL A 378 30.35 28.20 18.50
N GLN A 379 29.98 28.97 19.50
CA GLN A 379 29.26 28.50 20.69
C GLN A 379 27.79 28.15 20.40
N ASN A 380 27.13 28.86 19.47
CA ASN A 380 25.73 28.67 19.10
C ASN A 380 25.59 28.28 17.62
N SER A 381 26.15 27.12 17.24
CA SER A 381 26.19 26.64 15.85
C SER A 381 24.82 26.43 15.17
N HIS A 382 23.73 26.52 15.93
CA HIS A 382 22.36 26.41 15.47
C HIS A 382 21.78 27.76 15.00
N ILE A 383 22.48 28.87 15.25
CA ILE A 383 22.08 30.23 14.88
C ILE A 383 22.68 30.60 13.52
N LYS A 384 21.81 31.05 12.60
CA LYS A 384 22.08 31.46 11.22
C LYS A 384 21.16 32.60 10.84
N VAL A 385 21.71 33.62 10.20
CA VAL A 385 20.98 34.79 9.72
C VAL A 385 19.99 34.39 8.62
N GLY A 386 18.76 34.90 8.68
CA GLY A 386 17.66 34.59 7.76
C GLY A 386 16.81 33.37 8.12
N GLU A 387 17.24 32.58 9.13
CA GLU A 387 16.49 31.42 9.62
C GLU A 387 15.50 31.81 10.73
N ARG A 388 14.58 30.89 11.06
CA ARG A 388 13.45 31.12 11.98
C ARG A 388 13.68 30.48 13.33
N TYR A 389 13.29 31.19 14.39
CA TYR A 389 13.53 30.81 15.78
C TYR A 389 12.32 31.06 16.69
N ILE A 390 12.24 30.30 17.77
CA ILE A 390 11.31 30.50 18.89
C ILE A 390 12.10 30.79 20.16
N HIS A 391 11.53 31.62 21.03
CA HIS A 391 12.13 31.99 22.32
C HIS A 391 11.22 31.54 23.48
N PRO A 392 11.75 30.96 24.58
CA PRO A 392 10.96 30.48 25.72
C PRO A 392 10.07 31.55 26.36
N ASP A 393 10.50 32.81 26.36
CA ASP A 393 9.70 33.91 26.93
C ASP A 393 8.58 34.38 25.97
N HIS A 394 8.56 33.87 24.74
CA HIS A 394 7.64 34.25 23.65
C HIS A 394 7.22 33.02 22.82
N GLU A 395 6.73 31.97 23.46
CA GLU A 395 6.44 30.65 22.84
C GLU A 395 5.50 30.71 21.63
N ASP A 396 4.61 31.71 21.56
CA ASP A 396 3.61 31.87 20.50
C ASP A 396 4.11 32.68 19.29
N LYS A 397 5.34 33.20 19.31
CA LYS A 397 5.89 34.09 18.28
C LYS A 397 7.04 33.43 17.53
N ILE A 398 7.08 33.62 16.21
CA ILE A 398 8.15 33.13 15.35
C ILE A 398 8.99 34.33 14.91
N PHE A 399 10.28 34.30 15.23
CA PHE A 399 11.20 35.37 14.90
C PHE A 399 12.14 34.95 13.78
N VAL A 400 12.53 35.89 12.93
CA VAL A 400 13.55 35.73 11.90
C VAL A 400 14.78 36.49 12.33
N LEU A 401 15.96 35.86 12.35
CA LEU A 401 17.20 36.56 12.65
C LEU A 401 17.56 37.49 11.47
N SER A 402 17.46 38.81 11.66
CA SER A 402 17.70 39.81 10.61
C SER A 402 19.17 40.23 10.53
N SER A 403 19.84 40.43 11.66
CA SER A 403 21.27 40.77 11.70
C SER A 403 21.98 40.20 12.94
N LEU A 404 23.30 39.99 12.81
CA LEU A 404 24.18 39.57 13.90
C LEU A 404 25.46 40.43 13.87
N GLU A 405 25.68 41.20 14.93
CA GLU A 405 26.77 42.16 15.10
C GLU A 405 27.63 41.78 16.33
N ASP A 406 28.81 42.38 16.48
CA ASP A 406 29.70 42.11 17.64
C ASP A 406 29.10 42.58 18.98
N THR A 407 28.05 43.40 18.94
CA THR A 407 27.36 43.96 20.11
C THR A 407 26.06 43.22 20.45
N GLY A 408 25.51 42.39 19.55
CA GLY A 408 24.23 41.70 19.75
C GLY A 408 23.60 41.11 18.49
N ALA A 409 22.46 40.44 18.65
CA ALA A 409 21.68 39.81 17.58
C ALA A 409 20.28 40.43 17.47
N THR A 410 19.81 40.73 16.27
CA THR A 410 18.47 41.33 16.05
C THR A 410 17.51 40.32 15.46
N PHE A 411 16.46 39.99 16.20
CA PHE A 411 15.38 39.08 15.82
C PHE A 411 14.12 39.87 15.48
N GLN A 412 13.57 39.65 14.28
CA GLN A 412 12.38 40.33 13.80
C GLN A 412 11.15 39.42 13.87
N TYR A 413 10.06 39.91 14.44
CA TYR A 413 8.75 39.25 14.46
C TYR A 413 7.70 40.15 13.79
N THR A 414 6.92 39.57 12.88
CA THR A 414 5.79 40.27 12.26
C THR A 414 4.47 39.73 12.83
N PRO A 415 3.71 40.52 13.60
CA PRO A 415 2.39 40.12 14.07
C PRO A 415 1.39 40.01 12.91
N LEU A 416 0.33 39.20 13.11
CA LEU A 416 -0.76 39.04 12.13
C LEU A 416 -1.43 40.38 11.75
N PHE A 417 -1.47 41.30 12.71
CA PHE A 417 -1.92 42.68 12.53
C PHE A 417 -0.86 43.63 13.11
N GLY A 418 -0.28 44.50 12.27
CA GLY A 418 0.69 45.50 12.69
C GLY A 418 2.00 45.47 11.91
N ASN A 419 2.95 46.30 12.34
CA ASN A 419 4.29 46.40 11.74
C ASN A 419 5.26 45.39 12.36
N ALA A 420 6.33 45.07 11.64
CA ALA A 420 7.40 44.23 12.16
C ALA A 420 8.04 44.85 13.42
N VAL A 421 8.30 44.01 14.43
CA VAL A 421 8.92 44.38 15.69
C VAL A 421 10.29 43.72 15.75
N ASP A 422 11.32 44.55 15.93
CA ASP A 422 12.70 44.10 16.08
C ASP A 422 13.05 43.98 17.57
N LEU A 423 13.68 42.87 17.93
CA LEU A 423 14.13 42.56 19.28
C LEU A 423 15.65 42.33 19.22
N THR A 424 16.42 43.21 19.86
CA THR A 424 17.87 43.07 19.97
C THR A 424 18.24 42.36 21.26
N GLU A 425 18.95 41.26 21.15
CA GLU A 425 19.38 40.41 22.27
C GLU A 425 20.90 40.36 22.38
N SER A 426 21.39 40.16 23.60
CA SER A 426 22.82 39.93 23.87
C SER A 426 23.28 38.61 23.24
N LEU A 427 24.55 38.55 22.81
CA LEU A 427 25.17 37.34 22.29
C LEU A 427 25.15 36.17 23.30
N ASP A 428 25.13 36.45 24.61
CA ASP A 428 25.05 35.44 25.67
C ASP A 428 23.66 34.78 25.77
N ALA A 429 22.61 35.47 25.31
CA ALA A 429 21.23 34.98 25.37
C ALA A 429 20.86 34.10 24.16
N LEU A 430 21.76 33.94 23.19
CA LEU A 430 21.53 33.16 21.96
C LEU A 430 21.26 31.68 22.20
N ASN A 431 21.73 31.12 23.33
CA ASN A 431 21.47 29.74 23.73
C ASN A 431 19.99 29.42 24.02
N LYS A 432 19.16 30.45 24.26
CA LYS A 432 17.72 30.30 24.51
C LYS A 432 16.90 30.16 23.24
N TRP A 433 17.44 30.55 22.09
CA TRP A 433 16.73 30.57 20.81
C TRP A 433 16.77 29.21 20.12
N ARG A 434 15.60 28.62 19.86
CA ARG A 434 15.51 27.29 19.21
C ARG A 434 15.07 27.42 17.75
N PRO A 435 15.70 26.71 16.80
CA PRO A 435 15.30 26.77 15.39
C PRO A 435 13.92 26.14 15.18
N THR A 436 13.11 26.70 14.28
CA THR A 436 11.78 26.20 13.95
C THR A 436 11.54 26.11 12.44
N LYS A 437 10.77 25.10 12.02
CA LYS A 437 10.28 24.95 10.65
C LYS A 437 8.90 25.57 10.43
N LYS A 438 8.25 26.06 11.50
CA LYS A 438 6.93 26.69 11.41
C LYS A 438 7.02 27.95 10.55
N GLU A 439 6.02 28.18 9.70
CA GLU A 439 5.91 29.41 8.92
C GLU A 439 5.34 30.54 9.77
N ASN A 440 5.67 31.78 9.40
CA ASN A 440 5.11 32.96 10.05
C ASN A 440 3.60 32.97 9.84
N GLN A 441 2.86 33.41 10.87
CA GLN A 441 1.43 33.59 10.75
C GLN A 441 1.16 34.66 9.68
N SER A 442 0.32 34.33 8.70
CA SER A 442 -0.09 35.24 7.63
C SER A 442 -1.57 35.07 7.36
N LEU A 443 -2.24 36.16 7.01
CA LEU A 443 -3.60 36.10 6.50
C LEU A 443 -3.56 35.61 5.06
N LEU A 444 -4.43 34.64 4.75
CA LEU A 444 -4.64 34.22 3.38
C LEU A 444 -5.30 35.36 2.61
N ASP A 445 -4.87 35.58 1.37
CA ASP A 445 -5.49 36.57 0.49
C ASP A 445 -7.01 36.37 0.41
N GLN A 446 -7.77 37.45 0.62
CA GLN A 446 -9.23 37.44 0.64
C GLN A 446 -9.80 36.97 -0.70
N GLN A 447 -9.18 37.30 -1.83
CA GLN A 447 -9.63 36.81 -3.14
C GLN A 447 -9.47 35.30 -3.24
N LEU A 448 -8.32 34.78 -2.82
CA LEU A 448 -8.05 33.35 -2.78
C LEU A 448 -9.01 32.61 -1.83
N CYS A 449 -9.28 33.18 -0.65
CA CYS A 449 -10.27 32.64 0.29
C CYS A 449 -11.63 32.47 -0.39
N ILE A 450 -12.13 33.53 -1.04
CA ILE A 450 -13.43 33.52 -1.71
C ILE A 450 -13.46 32.46 -2.82
N GLN A 451 -12.41 32.34 -3.63
CA GLN A 451 -12.32 31.35 -4.71
C GLN A 451 -12.27 29.90 -4.19
N ARG A 452 -11.75 29.68 -2.98
CA ARG A 452 -11.60 28.36 -2.36
C ARG A 452 -12.78 27.95 -1.48
N LEU A 453 -13.79 28.79 -1.32
CA LEU A 453 -15.02 28.43 -0.62
C LEU A 453 -15.75 27.29 -1.34
N PRO A 454 -16.35 26.31 -0.64
CA PRO A 454 -16.95 25.12 -1.27
C PRO A 454 -17.96 25.42 -2.38
N HIS A 455 -18.77 26.47 -2.25
CA HIS A 455 -19.78 26.84 -3.25
C HIS A 455 -19.21 27.58 -4.48
N LYS A 456 -17.90 27.86 -4.51
CA LYS A 456 -17.18 28.44 -5.66
C LYS A 456 -16.06 27.53 -6.15
N TYR A 457 -15.67 26.55 -5.35
CA TYR A 457 -14.58 25.66 -5.67
C TYR A 457 -15.01 24.66 -6.76
N GLU A 458 -14.27 24.67 -7.87
CA GLU A 458 -14.63 23.95 -9.09
C GLU A 458 -14.86 22.45 -8.89
N LEU A 459 -14.03 21.79 -8.06
CA LEU A 459 -14.19 20.35 -7.80
C LEU A 459 -15.48 20.03 -7.06
N VAL A 460 -15.90 20.88 -6.13
CA VAL A 460 -17.16 20.70 -5.39
C VAL A 460 -18.35 20.91 -6.33
N LEU A 461 -18.31 21.93 -7.18
CA LEU A 461 -19.36 22.18 -8.17
C LEU A 461 -19.51 21.01 -9.15
N LYS A 462 -18.40 20.44 -9.63
CA LYS A 462 -18.41 19.23 -10.48
C LYS A 462 -19.02 18.02 -9.77
N ASP A 463 -18.71 17.83 -8.50
CA ASP A 463 -19.27 16.75 -7.70
C ASP A 463 -20.77 16.94 -7.42
N MET A 464 -21.24 18.17 -7.20
CA MET A 464 -22.66 18.48 -7.06
C MET A 464 -23.44 18.15 -8.34
N GLU A 465 -22.93 18.55 -9.52
CA GLU A 465 -23.55 18.21 -10.81
C GLU A 465 -23.59 16.68 -11.03
N ARG A 466 -22.53 15.95 -10.66
CA ARG A 466 -22.51 14.48 -10.74
C ARG A 466 -23.58 13.84 -9.83
N ILE A 467 -23.77 14.36 -8.62
CA ILE A 467 -24.78 13.88 -7.67
C ILE A 467 -26.18 14.11 -8.25
N GLU A 468 -26.43 15.28 -8.85
CA GLU A 468 -27.70 15.61 -9.51
C GLU A 468 -28.01 14.64 -10.66
N VAL A 469 -27.05 14.36 -11.53
CA VAL A 469 -27.22 13.39 -12.63
C VAL A 469 -27.55 11.98 -12.10
N ASN A 470 -26.86 11.54 -11.04
CA ASN A 470 -27.17 10.26 -10.39
C ASN A 470 -28.59 10.22 -9.80
N ALA A 471 -29.02 11.31 -9.15
CA ALA A 471 -30.35 11.42 -8.57
C ALA A 471 -31.43 11.35 -9.67
N LEU A 472 -31.24 12.09 -10.77
CA LEU A 472 -32.15 12.08 -11.92
C LEU A 472 -32.23 10.69 -12.59
N LEU A 473 -31.11 9.98 -12.71
CA LEU A 473 -31.09 8.62 -13.27
C LEU A 473 -31.88 7.64 -12.39
N VAL A 474 -31.70 7.72 -11.07
CA VAL A 474 -32.45 6.89 -10.09
C VAL A 474 -33.94 7.24 -10.10
N ASP A 475 -34.28 8.52 -10.19
CA ASP A 475 -35.67 8.99 -10.28
C ASP A 475 -36.35 8.48 -11.57
N ALA A 476 -35.68 8.62 -12.72
CA ALA A 476 -36.16 8.08 -13.99
C ALA A 476 -36.41 6.57 -13.92
N TYR A 477 -35.50 5.81 -13.31
CA TYR A 477 -35.65 4.37 -13.08
C TYR A 477 -36.87 4.06 -12.19
N LYS A 478 -37.03 4.77 -11.06
CA LYS A 478 -38.14 4.57 -10.12
C LYS A 478 -39.51 4.86 -10.74
N GLN A 479 -39.61 5.92 -11.55
CA GLN A 479 -40.86 6.29 -12.23
C GLN A 479 -41.26 5.31 -13.34
N ASN A 480 -40.30 4.53 -13.85
CA ASN A 480 -40.50 3.58 -14.94
C ASN A 480 -40.30 2.12 -14.51
N LEU A 481 -40.45 1.82 -13.21
CA LEU A 481 -40.42 0.44 -12.72
C LEU A 481 -41.47 -0.41 -13.45
N PRO A 482 -41.15 -1.67 -13.79
CA PRO A 482 -42.15 -2.62 -14.27
C PRO A 482 -43.31 -2.68 -13.27
N LYS A 483 -44.55 -2.65 -13.77
CA LYS A 483 -45.74 -2.81 -12.91
C LYS A 483 -45.85 -4.22 -12.30
N ASP A 484 -45.11 -5.17 -12.85
CA ASP A 484 -45.08 -6.56 -12.46
C ASP A 484 -43.62 -7.05 -12.60
N ASP A 485 -42.91 -7.07 -11.48
CA ASP A 485 -41.49 -7.49 -11.44
C ASP A 485 -41.33 -8.97 -11.79
N ALA A 486 -42.37 -9.79 -11.63
CA ALA A 486 -42.34 -11.22 -11.96
C ALA A 486 -42.36 -11.48 -13.48
N MET A 487 -42.51 -10.44 -14.32
CA MET A 487 -42.40 -10.57 -15.77
C MET A 487 -40.97 -10.86 -16.25
N ILE A 488 -39.95 -10.48 -15.47
CA ILE A 488 -38.55 -10.53 -15.88
C ILE A 488 -37.82 -11.59 -15.06
N GLY A 489 -37.28 -12.59 -15.73
CA GLY A 489 -36.39 -13.59 -15.15
C GLY A 489 -34.93 -13.37 -15.57
N PHE A 490 -34.03 -14.01 -14.84
CA PHE A 490 -32.60 -14.00 -15.12
C PHE A 490 -32.11 -15.43 -15.28
N THR A 491 -31.28 -15.67 -16.30
CA THR A 491 -30.58 -16.94 -16.48
C THR A 491 -29.13 -16.78 -16.06
N GLN A 492 -28.47 -17.90 -15.76
CA GLN A 492 -27.03 -17.99 -15.51
C GLN A 492 -26.48 -19.11 -16.40
N HIS A 493 -25.28 -18.93 -16.95
CA HIS A 493 -24.61 -19.91 -17.84
C HIS A 493 -25.44 -20.35 -19.07
N PRO A 494 -25.76 -19.43 -20.01
CA PRO A 494 -25.31 -18.04 -20.12
C PRO A 494 -26.16 -17.05 -19.31
N SER A 495 -25.52 -15.99 -18.80
CA SER A 495 -26.23 -14.90 -18.11
C SER A 495 -27.00 -14.06 -19.10
N ASN A 496 -28.33 -14.03 -18.98
CA ASN A 496 -29.21 -13.25 -19.85
C ASN A 496 -30.53 -12.91 -19.14
N VAL A 497 -31.35 -12.09 -19.79
CA VAL A 497 -32.71 -11.77 -19.35
C VAL A 497 -33.72 -12.62 -20.12
N VAL A 498 -34.68 -13.21 -19.42
CA VAL A 498 -35.80 -13.96 -19.99
C VAL A 498 -37.12 -13.27 -19.64
N LEU A 499 -38.01 -13.18 -20.62
CA LEU A 499 -39.37 -12.74 -20.38
C LEU A 499 -40.20 -13.94 -19.90
N LEU A 500 -40.76 -13.89 -18.70
CA LEU A 500 -41.52 -15.01 -18.12
C LEU A 500 -43.01 -14.97 -18.50
N THR A 501 -43.55 -13.80 -18.87
CA THR A 501 -44.95 -13.65 -19.27
C THR A 501 -45.08 -12.83 -20.55
N LYS A 502 -46.14 -13.07 -21.33
CA LYS A 502 -46.34 -12.37 -22.61
C LYS A 502 -46.34 -10.84 -22.45
N ALA A 503 -45.67 -10.14 -23.35
CA ALA A 503 -45.55 -8.68 -23.34
C ALA A 503 -46.07 -8.06 -24.64
N LYS A 504 -46.89 -7.01 -24.52
CA LYS A 504 -47.28 -6.18 -25.67
C LYS A 504 -46.09 -5.32 -26.11
N LYS A 505 -46.16 -4.76 -27.32
CA LYS A 505 -45.21 -3.76 -27.83
C LYS A 505 -44.98 -2.63 -26.81
N LYS A 506 -43.72 -2.24 -26.58
CA LYS A 506 -43.26 -1.21 -25.61
C LYS A 506 -43.59 -1.47 -24.13
N LYS A 507 -44.08 -2.66 -23.78
CA LYS A 507 -44.37 -3.02 -22.38
C LYS A 507 -43.08 -3.22 -21.59
N ILE A 508 -42.01 -3.69 -22.23
CA ILE A 508 -40.69 -3.89 -21.62
C ILE A 508 -39.84 -2.68 -21.98
N THR A 509 -39.51 -1.86 -20.98
CA THR A 509 -38.57 -0.75 -21.09
C THR A 509 -37.56 -0.88 -19.97
N LEU A 510 -36.32 -1.22 -20.29
CA LEU A 510 -35.25 -1.45 -19.32
C LEU A 510 -34.38 -0.21 -19.26
N PHE A 511 -34.21 0.33 -18.06
CA PHE A 511 -33.37 1.49 -17.79
C PHE A 511 -32.00 1.05 -17.27
N PRO A 512 -30.90 1.66 -17.74
CA PRO A 512 -29.58 1.45 -17.15
C PRO A 512 -29.52 2.14 -15.78
N LEU A 513 -28.89 1.49 -14.80
CA LEU A 513 -28.74 2.05 -13.45
C LEU A 513 -27.34 1.77 -12.89
N GLY A 514 -26.71 2.80 -12.35
CA GLY A 514 -25.35 2.73 -11.81
C GLY A 514 -24.85 4.08 -11.34
N GLN A 515 -23.53 4.20 -11.15
CA GLN A 515 -22.85 5.44 -10.81
C GLN A 515 -22.37 6.16 -12.08
N CYS A 516 -22.79 7.41 -12.27
CA CYS A 516 -22.38 8.25 -13.39
C CYS A 516 -21.04 8.95 -13.12
N SER A 517 -20.16 8.94 -14.11
CA SER A 517 -18.91 9.69 -14.14
C SER A 517 -18.86 10.59 -15.36
N ALA A 518 -18.48 11.86 -15.19
CA ALA A 518 -18.36 12.80 -16.30
C ALA A 518 -17.27 12.35 -17.28
N VAL A 519 -17.57 12.38 -18.58
CA VAL A 519 -16.62 12.10 -19.65
C VAL A 519 -16.07 13.43 -20.17
N ALA A 520 -14.75 13.59 -20.16
CA ALA A 520 -14.14 14.79 -20.71
C ALA A 520 -14.34 14.86 -22.23
N ASP A 521 -14.55 16.06 -22.78
CA ASP A 521 -14.83 16.25 -24.21
C ASP A 521 -13.74 15.67 -25.12
N LYS A 522 -12.48 15.75 -24.67
CA LYS A 522 -11.31 15.16 -25.36
C LYS A 522 -11.38 13.63 -25.48
N ASP A 523 -12.03 12.96 -24.52
CA ASP A 523 -12.08 11.50 -24.41
C ASP A 523 -13.39 10.95 -25.02
N LEU A 524 -14.39 11.81 -25.25
CA LEU A 524 -15.71 11.42 -25.76
C LEU A 524 -15.61 10.61 -27.05
N GLN A 525 -14.83 11.05 -28.04
CA GLN A 525 -14.68 10.33 -29.31
C GLN A 525 -14.07 8.94 -29.13
N GLN A 526 -13.13 8.79 -28.19
CA GLN A 526 -12.54 7.50 -27.89
C GLN A 526 -13.56 6.55 -27.25
N VAL A 527 -14.41 7.07 -26.36
CA VAL A 527 -15.48 6.28 -25.72
C VAL A 527 -16.52 5.84 -26.75
N LEU A 528 -16.93 6.76 -27.64
CA LEU A 528 -17.84 6.46 -28.76
C LEU A 528 -17.29 5.34 -29.66
N ASN A 529 -16.01 5.43 -30.05
CA ASN A 529 -15.37 4.44 -30.91
C ASN A 529 -15.23 3.05 -30.25
N LYS A 530 -15.04 3.02 -28.93
CA LYS A 530 -14.93 1.75 -28.19
C LYS A 530 -16.28 1.05 -28.05
N GLY A 531 -17.40 1.78 -28.02
CA GLY A 531 -18.75 1.20 -28.01
C GLY A 531 -19.12 0.42 -26.74
N LYS A 532 -18.29 0.42 -25.69
CA LYS A 532 -18.43 -0.47 -24.52
C LYS A 532 -19.17 0.15 -23.33
N GLN A 533 -19.29 1.48 -23.27
CA GLN A 533 -19.83 2.20 -22.12
C GLN A 533 -21.19 2.80 -22.45
N VAL A 534 -22.14 2.71 -21.52
CA VAL A 534 -23.45 3.35 -21.67
C VAL A 534 -23.33 4.81 -21.29
N LEU A 535 -23.74 5.72 -22.18
CA LEU A 535 -23.64 7.16 -21.97
C LEU A 535 -25.02 7.79 -21.74
N VAL A 536 -25.11 8.70 -20.78
CA VAL A 536 -26.24 9.62 -20.60
C VAL A 536 -25.79 11.04 -20.85
N TYR A 537 -26.71 11.91 -21.26
CA TYR A 537 -26.40 13.30 -21.56
C TYR A 537 -27.23 14.24 -20.69
N TYR A 538 -26.57 15.16 -20.00
CA TYR A 538 -27.19 16.19 -19.18
C TYR A 538 -26.51 17.53 -19.43
N ASN A 539 -27.29 18.59 -19.67
CA ASN A 539 -26.79 19.92 -20.01
C ASN A 539 -25.71 19.95 -21.11
N GLY A 540 -25.83 19.06 -22.11
CA GLY A 540 -24.89 18.93 -23.23
C GLY A 540 -23.59 18.16 -22.92
N LYS A 541 -23.36 17.77 -21.67
CA LYS A 541 -22.21 16.95 -21.25
C LYS A 541 -22.56 15.47 -21.24
N ALA A 542 -21.57 14.62 -21.49
CA ALA A 542 -21.70 13.18 -21.45
C ALA A 542 -21.27 12.61 -20.09
N TYR A 543 -22.03 11.66 -19.56
CA TYR A 543 -21.70 10.91 -18.36
C TYR A 543 -21.76 9.42 -18.66
N ALA A 544 -20.71 8.69 -18.31
CA ALA A 544 -20.66 7.24 -18.44
C ALA A 544 -21.27 6.57 -17.20
N ILE A 545 -22.15 5.60 -17.41
CA ILE A 545 -22.72 4.80 -16.34
C ILE A 545 -21.77 3.64 -16.02
N GLN A 546 -21.30 3.59 -14.78
CA GLN A 546 -20.66 2.43 -14.20
C GLN A 546 -21.74 1.57 -13.49
N PRO A 547 -22.02 0.35 -13.97
CA PRO A 547 -23.03 -0.52 -13.35
C PRO A 547 -22.70 -0.82 -11.88
N PHE A 548 -23.73 -1.04 -11.06
CA PHE A 548 -23.54 -1.64 -9.74
C PHE A 548 -22.93 -3.04 -9.85
N LYS A 549 -22.31 -3.53 -8.76
CA LYS A 549 -21.78 -4.91 -8.70
C LYS A 549 -22.89 -5.89 -9.06
N THR A 550 -22.74 -6.54 -10.22
CA THR A 550 -23.71 -7.51 -10.72
C THR A 550 -23.70 -8.77 -9.86
N TRP A 551 -24.86 -9.35 -9.58
CA TRP A 551 -24.92 -10.66 -8.93
C TRP A 551 -24.58 -11.76 -9.95
N THR A 552 -23.40 -12.38 -9.80
CA THR A 552 -22.85 -13.33 -10.79
C THR A 552 -23.02 -14.80 -10.42
N SER A 553 -23.36 -15.13 -9.17
CA SER A 553 -23.57 -16.51 -8.71
C SER A 553 -24.82 -16.60 -7.84
N PHE A 554 -25.89 -17.20 -8.37
CA PHE A 554 -27.16 -17.37 -7.65
C PHE A 554 -27.08 -18.38 -6.49
N GLN A 555 -25.94 -19.07 -6.32
CA GLN A 555 -25.72 -20.05 -5.26
C GLN A 555 -25.04 -19.46 -4.02
N LYS A 556 -24.40 -18.30 -4.14
CA LYS A 556 -23.74 -17.62 -3.02
C LYS A 556 -24.61 -16.46 -2.56
N ALA A 557 -24.74 -16.28 -1.25
CA ALA A 557 -25.37 -15.09 -0.65
C ALA A 557 -24.46 -13.87 -0.85
N ASP A 558 -24.37 -13.39 -2.08
CA ASP A 558 -23.49 -12.31 -2.49
C ASP A 558 -24.28 -11.00 -2.62
N SER A 559 -23.65 -9.87 -2.29
CA SER A 559 -24.27 -8.54 -2.24
C SER A 559 -24.34 -7.87 -3.62
N GLY A 560 -24.89 -8.56 -4.62
CA GLY A 560 -24.99 -8.07 -6.01
C GLY A 560 -26.37 -7.52 -6.37
N CYS A 561 -26.43 -6.64 -7.37
CA CYS A 561 -27.66 -6.10 -7.94
C CYS A 561 -28.03 -6.80 -9.25
N LEU A 562 -29.32 -7.06 -9.46
CA LEU A 562 -29.88 -7.57 -10.72
C LEU A 562 -30.50 -6.40 -11.50
N CYS A 563 -29.68 -5.68 -12.27
CA CYS A 563 -30.16 -4.63 -13.18
C CYS A 563 -30.39 -5.22 -14.58
N PRO A 564 -31.65 -5.41 -15.05
CA PRO A 564 -31.94 -6.12 -16.30
C PRO A 564 -31.20 -5.57 -17.52
N TYR A 565 -31.04 -4.24 -17.61
CA TYR A 565 -30.37 -3.60 -18.74
C TYR A 565 -28.99 -4.18 -19.03
N PHE A 566 -28.18 -4.42 -17.98
CA PHE A 566 -26.81 -4.91 -18.12
C PHE A 566 -26.70 -6.43 -18.27
N PHE A 567 -27.81 -7.16 -18.16
CA PHE A 567 -27.86 -8.60 -18.41
C PHE A 567 -28.25 -8.94 -19.85
N VAL A 568 -28.86 -8.01 -20.60
CA VAL A 568 -29.24 -8.24 -22.01
C VAL A 568 -27.99 -8.42 -22.86
N ARG A 569 -27.85 -9.59 -23.48
CA ARG A 569 -26.73 -9.88 -24.39
C ARG A 569 -26.97 -9.34 -25.80
N ALA A 570 -25.87 -9.04 -26.47
CA ALA A 570 -25.87 -8.79 -27.90
C ALA A 570 -26.04 -10.10 -28.70
N CYS A 571 -26.68 -10.01 -29.87
CA CYS A 571 -26.75 -11.07 -30.88
C CYS A 571 -26.45 -10.51 -32.27
N GLU A 572 -25.86 -11.35 -33.13
CA GLU A 572 -25.58 -11.02 -34.54
C GLU A 572 -26.85 -11.14 -35.41
N ASP A 573 -27.72 -12.10 -35.09
CA ASP A 573 -28.95 -12.34 -35.84
C ASP A 573 -30.03 -11.28 -35.52
N GLU A 574 -30.40 -10.49 -36.53
CA GLU A 574 -31.44 -9.45 -36.39
C GLU A 574 -32.82 -10.03 -36.00
N GLU A 575 -33.11 -11.27 -36.38
CA GLU A 575 -34.36 -11.94 -36.01
C GLU A 575 -34.44 -12.24 -34.51
N ASP A 576 -33.30 -12.46 -33.85
CA ASP A 576 -33.21 -12.74 -32.41
C ASP A 576 -33.15 -11.47 -31.55
N SER A 577 -32.85 -10.32 -32.15
CA SER A 577 -32.85 -9.02 -31.50
C SER A 577 -34.29 -8.57 -31.19
N LYS A 578 -34.71 -8.78 -29.93
CA LYS A 578 -36.07 -8.43 -29.46
C LYS A 578 -36.16 -7.04 -28.85
N LEU A 579 -35.03 -6.44 -28.48
CA LEU A 579 -34.92 -5.13 -27.85
C LEU A 579 -34.12 -4.17 -28.73
N ALA A 580 -34.57 -2.91 -28.80
CA ALA A 580 -33.85 -1.84 -29.47
C ALA A 580 -33.62 -0.66 -28.51
N THR A 581 -32.48 0.02 -28.65
CA THR A 581 -32.21 1.25 -27.90
C THR A 581 -33.12 2.38 -28.35
N THR A 582 -33.73 3.04 -27.37
CA THR A 582 -34.55 4.24 -27.52
C THR A 582 -34.09 5.28 -26.50
N TRP A 583 -34.27 6.57 -26.78
CA TRP A 583 -33.86 7.63 -25.87
C TRP A 583 -35.05 8.20 -25.12
N VAL A 584 -34.94 8.28 -23.79
CA VAL A 584 -35.91 8.92 -22.90
C VAL A 584 -35.30 10.20 -22.37
N ASP A 585 -36.07 11.29 -22.38
CA ASP A 585 -35.71 12.55 -21.74
C ASP A 585 -36.41 12.62 -20.37
N HIS A 586 -35.64 12.73 -19.30
CA HIS A 586 -36.14 12.87 -17.94
C HIS A 586 -35.55 14.12 -17.31
N GLN A 587 -36.33 15.21 -17.27
CA GLN A 587 -35.92 16.49 -16.70
C GLN A 587 -34.57 17.01 -17.27
N GLY A 588 -34.36 16.83 -18.58
CA GLY A 588 -33.13 17.26 -19.27
C GLY A 588 -32.02 16.21 -19.27
N LEU A 589 -32.17 15.09 -18.55
CA LEU A 589 -31.28 13.93 -18.64
C LEU A 589 -31.76 13.00 -19.76
N LYS A 590 -30.94 12.84 -20.79
CA LYS A 590 -31.20 11.91 -21.91
C LYS A 590 -30.59 10.55 -21.60
N ILE A 591 -31.44 9.53 -21.55
CA ILE A 591 -31.11 8.18 -21.10
C ILE A 591 -31.37 7.17 -22.24
N PRO A 592 -30.40 6.33 -22.61
CA PRO A 592 -30.63 5.22 -23.54
C PRO A 592 -31.29 4.06 -22.80
N VAL A 593 -32.47 3.64 -23.24
CA VAL A 593 -33.25 2.54 -22.66
C VAL A 593 -33.48 1.44 -23.69
N LEU A 594 -33.50 0.19 -23.26
CA LEU A 594 -33.80 -0.95 -24.13
C LEU A 594 -35.31 -1.21 -24.13
N GLN A 595 -35.93 -1.16 -25.31
CA GLN A 595 -37.38 -1.29 -25.44
C GLN A 595 -37.78 -2.31 -26.51
N ASN A 596 -38.81 -3.11 -26.23
CA ASN A 596 -39.33 -4.08 -27.19
C ASN A 596 -40.17 -3.41 -28.29
N GLN A 597 -39.85 -3.69 -29.56
CA GLN A 597 -40.46 -3.04 -30.71
C GLN A 597 -41.74 -3.73 -31.23
N GLY A 598 -41.99 -4.96 -30.79
CA GLY A 598 -43.15 -5.78 -31.13
C GLY A 598 -43.67 -6.57 -29.91
N PRO A 599 -44.80 -7.28 -30.05
CA PRO A 599 -45.25 -8.22 -29.02
C PRO A 599 -44.22 -9.35 -28.83
N LEU A 600 -44.07 -9.83 -27.59
CA LEU A 600 -43.17 -10.91 -27.21
C LEU A 600 -43.96 -11.99 -26.46
N GLU A 601 -43.66 -13.25 -26.77
CA GLU A 601 -44.26 -14.40 -26.11
C GLU A 601 -43.57 -14.71 -24.77
N ALA A 602 -44.25 -15.46 -23.90
CA ALA A 602 -43.66 -15.94 -22.65
C ALA A 602 -42.48 -16.89 -22.92
N HIS A 603 -41.52 -16.91 -22.00
CA HIS A 603 -40.28 -17.68 -22.06
C HIS A 603 -39.33 -17.31 -23.22
N THR A 604 -39.39 -16.05 -23.68
CA THR A 604 -38.49 -15.54 -24.72
C THR A 604 -37.22 -14.96 -24.11
N LEU A 605 -36.04 -15.37 -24.59
CA LEU A 605 -34.78 -14.73 -24.25
C LEU A 605 -34.69 -13.34 -24.91
N LEU A 606 -34.26 -12.34 -24.14
CA LEU A 606 -34.16 -10.98 -24.63
C LEU A 606 -32.73 -10.70 -25.08
N TYR A 607 -32.58 -10.43 -26.38
CA TYR A 607 -31.34 -9.97 -26.97
C TYR A 607 -31.50 -8.56 -27.55
N LYS A 608 -30.36 -7.88 -27.68
CA LYS A 608 -30.20 -6.62 -28.42
C LYS A 608 -29.23 -6.86 -29.59
N ALA A 609 -29.27 -6.00 -30.61
CA ALA A 609 -28.32 -6.10 -31.72
C ALA A 609 -26.86 -5.88 -31.25
N ASP A 610 -25.89 -6.47 -31.96
CA ASP A 610 -24.47 -6.28 -31.65
C ASP A 610 -23.99 -4.84 -31.93
N HIS A 611 -24.52 -4.21 -32.98
CA HIS A 611 -24.30 -2.79 -33.31
C HIS A 611 -25.33 -1.86 -32.66
N ASP A 612 -25.49 -1.94 -31.35
CA ASP A 612 -26.48 -1.16 -30.61
C ASP A 612 -25.98 0.28 -30.32
N PRO A 613 -26.72 1.34 -30.74
CA PRO A 613 -26.29 2.74 -30.60
C PRO A 613 -26.38 3.30 -29.17
N ALA A 614 -26.27 2.47 -28.13
CA ALA A 614 -26.28 2.91 -26.72
C ALA A 614 -25.13 3.87 -26.37
N CYS A 615 -24.11 3.96 -27.24
CA CYS A 615 -23.04 4.96 -27.18
C CYS A 615 -23.31 6.21 -28.04
N ALA A 616 -24.19 6.17 -29.04
CA ALA A 616 -24.31 7.24 -30.04
C ALA A 616 -25.00 8.50 -29.48
N ARG A 617 -24.70 9.68 -30.06
CA ARG A 617 -25.37 10.93 -29.65
C ARG A 617 -26.88 10.87 -29.95
N PRO A 618 -27.75 11.48 -29.12
CA PRO A 618 -29.20 11.46 -29.30
C PRO A 618 -29.72 11.93 -30.68
N ASN A 619 -28.93 12.73 -31.42
CA ASN A 619 -29.30 13.29 -32.71
C ASN A 619 -28.78 12.52 -33.95
N GLU A 620 -28.14 11.35 -33.79
CA GLU A 620 -27.72 10.50 -34.92
C GLU A 620 -28.59 9.24 -35.11
N ALA A 621 -29.55 8.99 -34.22
CA ALA A 621 -30.51 7.90 -34.36
C ALA A 621 -31.63 8.27 -35.37
N LYS A 622 -31.45 7.88 -36.64
CA LYS A 622 -32.49 7.97 -37.67
C LYS A 622 -33.78 7.31 -37.19
N GLN A 623 -34.91 8.03 -37.30
CA GLN A 623 -36.25 7.47 -37.15
C GLN A 623 -36.45 6.29 -38.12
N PRO A 624 -37.19 5.23 -37.74
CA PRO A 624 -37.43 4.09 -38.60
C PRO A 624 -38.22 4.50 -39.86
N PRO A 625 -37.92 3.92 -41.04
CA PRO A 625 -38.58 4.29 -42.28
C PRO A 625 -40.07 3.95 -42.23
N LYS A 626 -40.91 4.93 -42.59
CA LYS A 626 -42.36 4.71 -42.81
C LYS A 626 -42.54 3.58 -43.83
N LYS A 627 -43.23 2.50 -43.43
CA LYS A 627 -43.64 1.41 -44.33
C LYS A 627 -44.37 1.99 -45.54
N LYS A 628 -43.83 1.79 -46.75
CA LYS A 628 -44.54 2.07 -48.00
C LYS A 628 -45.79 1.18 -48.08
N ALA A 629 -46.93 1.81 -48.34
CA ALA A 629 -48.20 1.12 -48.57
C ALA A 629 -48.07 0.16 -49.76
N LYS A 630 -48.63 -1.05 -49.62
CA LYS A 630 -48.84 -2.01 -50.71
C LYS A 630 -49.61 -1.32 -51.83
N LYS A 631 -49.03 -1.22 -53.02
CA LYS A 631 -49.80 -1.03 -54.26
C LYS A 631 -50.46 -2.37 -54.58
N ALA A 632 -51.78 -2.33 -54.74
CA ALA A 632 -52.57 -3.43 -55.29
C ALA A 632 -52.10 -3.73 -56.72
N GLN A 633 -52.12 -5.02 -57.07
CA GLN A 633 -51.97 -5.52 -58.43
C GLN A 633 -53.21 -5.13 -59.24
N ASP A 634 -52.96 -4.58 -60.43
CA ASP A 634 -53.70 -4.90 -61.66
C ASP A 634 -52.68 -5.43 -62.66
#